data_AF-W4LNR2-F1
#
_entry.id   AF-W4LNR2-F1
#
_cell.length_a   1.000
_cell.length_b   1.000
_cell.length_c   1.000
_cell.angle_alpha   90.00
_cell.angle_beta   90.00
_cell.angle_gamma   90.00
#
_symmetry.space_group_name_H-M   'P 1'
#
loop_
_entity.id
_entity.type
_entity.pdbx_description
1 polymer ?
#
loop_
_entity_poly.entity_id
_entity_poly.type
_entity_poly.pdbx_seq_one_letter_code
_entity_poly.pdbx_strand_id
1 'polypeptide(L)' 'MASKEVVETVYGKYNKYEIIKESSTFGSPKFYIYKDGKYHRGSFSSLRVAVEAAEKET' A
#
# COMPACT_ATOMS: atom_id res chain seq x y z
N MET A 1 -1.06 -18.88 -4.26
CA MET A 1 -0.06 -17.82 -4.03
C MET A 1 -0.79 -16.55 -3.69
N ALA A 2 -0.46 -15.86 -2.60
CA ALA A 2 -0.99 -14.52 -2.35
C ALA A 2 -0.42 -13.58 -3.42
N SER A 3 -1.27 -13.08 -4.31
CA SER A 3 -0.87 -12.13 -5.34
C SER A 3 -0.63 -10.78 -4.68
N LYS A 4 0.62 -10.30 -4.74
CA LYS A 4 0.98 -8.94 -4.37
C LYS A 4 0.80 -8.07 -5.61
N GLU A 5 -0.21 -7.23 -5.60
CA GLU A 5 -0.56 -6.35 -6.72
C GLU A 5 -0.41 -4.90 -6.28
N VAL A 6 0.32 -4.09 -7.05
CA VAL A 6 0.35 -2.64 -6.83
C VAL A 6 -0.99 -2.09 -7.31
N VAL A 7 -1.81 -1.64 -6.37
CA VAL A 7 -3.14 -1.11 -6.66
C VAL A 7 -3.13 0.39 -6.87
N GLU A 8 -2.19 1.09 -6.24
CA GLU A 8 -2.09 2.53 -6.34
C GLU A 8 -0.66 3.00 -6.09
N THR A 9 -0.29 4.15 -6.66
CA THR A 9 1.02 4.77 -6.43
C THR A 9 0.80 6.26 -6.17
N VAL A 10 1.20 6.71 -5.00
CA VAL A 10 1.14 8.11 -4.56
C VAL A 10 2.52 8.72 -4.73
N TYR A 11 2.61 9.81 -5.48
CA TYR A 11 3.88 10.50 -5.73
C TYR A 11 4.03 11.67 -4.77
N GLY A 12 5.00 11.57 -3.86
CA GLY A 12 5.44 12.68 -3.03
C GLY A 12 6.49 13.53 -3.73
N LYS A 13 6.88 14.64 -3.09
CA LYS A 13 7.84 15.59 -3.65
C LYS A 13 9.22 15.00 -3.95
N TYR A 14 9.66 14.04 -3.12
CA TYR A 14 10.98 13.40 -3.22
C TYR A 14 10.94 11.87 -3.19
N ASN A 15 9.78 11.30 -2.87
CA ASN A 15 9.62 9.86 -2.66
C ASN A 15 8.34 9.40 -3.35
N LYS A 16 8.29 8.15 -3.80
CA LYS A 16 7.03 7.50 -4.23
C LYS A 16 6.55 6.51 -3.18
N TYR A 17 5.24 6.43 -3.01
CA TYR A 17 4.58 5.48 -2.14
C TYR A 17 3.74 4.51 -2.98
N GLU A 18 4.09 3.23 -2.97
CA GLU A 18 3.42 2.18 -3.71
C GLU A 18 2.52 1.39 -2.76
N ILE A 19 1.22 1.37 -3.05
CA ILE A 19 0.23 0.66 -2.25
C ILE A 19 0.05 -0.72 -2.87
N ILE A 20 0.46 -1.73 -2.13
CA ILE A 20 0.38 -3.14 -2.50
C ILE A 20 -0.82 -3.76 -1.80
N LYS A 21 -1.74 -4.30 -2.58
CA LYS A 21 -2.81 -5.16 -2.11
C LYS A 21 -2.31 -6.60 -2.07
N GLU A 22 -2.39 -7.19 -0.90
CA GLU A 22 -2.24 -8.62 -0.70
C GLU A 22 -3.63 -9.23 -0.58
N SER A 23 -4.07 -9.88 -1.67
CA SER A 23 -5.33 -10.61 -1.70
C SER A 23 -5.11 -11.98 -1.07
N SER A 24 -5.81 -12.27 0.02
CA SER A 24 -5.77 -13.59 0.64
C SER A 24 -6.99 -14.40 0.21
N THR A 25 -6.78 -15.66 -0.21
CA THR A 25 -7.86 -16.54 -0.73
C THR A 25 -8.93 -16.87 0.32
N PHE A 26 -8.61 -16.74 1.60
CA PHE A 26 -9.49 -17.07 2.73
C PHE A 26 -9.63 -15.93 3.76
N GLY A 27 -9.27 -14.69 3.40
CA GLY A 27 -9.31 -13.58 4.35
C GLY A 27 -9.51 -12.21 3.71
N SER A 28 -9.72 -11.20 4.55
CA SER A 28 -9.85 -9.81 4.09
C SER A 28 -8.58 -9.35 3.37
N PRO A 29 -8.69 -8.55 2.30
CA PRO A 29 -7.54 -7.99 1.62
C PRO A 29 -6.74 -7.11 2.58
N LYS A 30 -5.42 -7.25 2.56
CA LYS A 30 -4.51 -6.38 3.32
C LYS A 30 -3.81 -5.43 2.37
N PHE A 31 -3.63 -4.21 2.80
CA PHE A 31 -2.90 -3.20 2.05
C PHE A 31 -1.63 -2.83 2.79
N TYR A 32 -0.55 -2.72 2.03
CA TYR A 32 0.79 -2.39 2.49
C TYR A 32 1.30 -1.21 1.69
N ILE A 33 1.97 -0.28 2.36
CA ILE A 33 2.59 0.91 1.78
C ILE A 33 4.09 0.64 1.69
N TYR A 34 4.60 0.76 0.48
CA TYR A 34 6.01 0.72 0.16
C TYR A 34 6.46 2.13 -0.17
N LYS A 35 7.65 2.52 0.27
CA LYS A 35 8.28 3.80 -0.05
C LYS A 35 9.50 3.51 -0.91
N ASP A 36 9.52 4.03 -2.12
CA ASP A 36 10.61 3.82 -3.09
C ASP A 36 11.00 2.34 -3.27
N GLY A 37 9.99 1.46 -3.35
CA GLY A 37 10.17 0.00 -3.46
C GLY A 37 10.55 -0.73 -2.16
N LYS A 38 10.71 -0.02 -1.03
CA LYS A 38 10.97 -0.63 0.28
C LYS A 38 9.71 -0.67 1.12
N TYR A 39 9.49 -1.75 1.86
CA TYR A 39 8.39 -1.81 2.82
C TYR A 39 8.53 -0.67 3.83
N HIS A 40 7.48 0.15 3.95
CA HIS A 40 7.48 1.32 4.83
C HIS A 40 6.50 1.14 5.98
N ARG A 41 5.24 0.84 5.65
CA ARG A 41 4.16 0.72 6.63
C ARG A 41 3.05 -0.17 6.08
N GLY A 42 2.29 -0.88 6.90
CA GLY A 42 1.21 -1.69 6.34
C GLY A 42 0.32 -2.39 7.35
N SER A 43 -0.48 -3.34 6.83
CA SER A 43 -1.65 -3.95 7.49
C SER A 43 -2.86 -3.03 7.59
N PHE A 44 -3.17 -2.31 6.51
CA PHE A 44 -4.45 -1.64 6.38
C PHE A 44 -5.50 -2.64 5.87
N SER A 45 -6.72 -2.53 6.36
CA SER A 45 -7.88 -3.32 5.90
C SER A 45 -8.61 -2.66 4.73
N SER A 46 -8.20 -1.46 4.31
CA SER A 46 -8.86 -0.68 3.27
C SER A 46 -7.87 0.15 2.46
N LEU A 47 -8.08 0.18 1.14
CA LEU A 47 -7.27 0.96 0.20
C LEU A 47 -7.27 2.44 0.55
N ARG A 48 -8.46 3.02 0.80
CA ARG A 48 -8.62 4.44 1.14
C ARG A 48 -7.77 4.86 2.35
N VAL A 49 -7.72 4.02 3.39
CA VAL A 49 -6.92 4.29 4.59
C VAL A 49 -5.42 4.23 4.28
N ALA A 50 -5.01 3.30 3.43
CA ALA A 50 -3.62 3.21 2.98
C ALA A 50 -3.22 4.42 2.12
N VAL A 51 -4.10 4.89 1.23
CA VAL A 51 -3.90 6.09 0.41
C VAL A 51 -3.80 7.33 1.29
N GLU A 52 -4.78 7.58 2.16
CA GLU A 52 -4.73 8.74 3.07
C GLU A 52 -3.48 8.73 3.97
N ALA A 53 -3.02 7.54 4.39
CA ALA A 53 -1.79 7.42 5.17
C ALA A 53 -0.55 7.76 4.33
N ALA A 54 -0.51 7.33 3.06
CA ALA A 54 0.57 7.68 2.13
C ALA A 54 0.58 9.19 1.81
N GLU A 55 -0.58 9.80 1.54
CA GLU A 55 -0.72 11.24 1.28
C GLU A 55 -0.36 12.10 2.49
N LYS A 56 -0.59 11.63 3.72
CA LYS A 56 -0.13 12.34 4.93
C LYS A 56 1.39 12.32 5.11
N GLU A 57 2.10 11.45 4.39
CA GLU A 57 3.55 11.29 4.47
C GLU A 57 4.30 11.83 3.23
N THR A 58 3.58 12.32 2.21
CA THR A 58 4.17 13.05 1.07
C THR A 58 4.56 14.48 1.44
#